data_AF-A0A1C9ULM9-F1
#
_entry.id   AF-A0A1C9ULM9-F1
#
_cell.length_a   1.000
_cell.length_b   1.000
_cell.length_c   1.000
_cell.angle_alpha   90.00
_cell.angle_beta   90.00
_cell.angle_gamma   90.00
#
_symmetry.space_group_name_H-M   'P 1'
#
loop_
_entity.id
_entity.type
_entity.pdbx_description
1 polymer ?
#
loop_
_entity_poly.entity_id
_entity_poly.type
_entity_poly.pdbx_seq_one_letter_code
_entity_poly.pdbx_strand_id
1 'polypeptide(L)'
;MYKFGGAAGFCAALAAMASSSSDTEKPKEEINIDELSLYTTPQQKFHYVEPEKGTMEQNVTTLRNMAEPYITWCQGVYAVLKPKVDRTVQFGQDSYAYLRNPAPEFYPRAGVIGFAGILGLFLARGSRMKRLIYPTGLMAVGASMYYPQQAAVIAKSSGDAVYEFTLQAYVTVETLIRGKPAVKPGEKVTKAEEKPASGDTKA
;
A
#
# COMPACT_ATOMS: atom_id res chain seq x y z
N MET A 1 -23.78 -6.77 -16.91
CA MET A 1 -23.68 -5.35 -17.29
C MET A 1 -25.08 -4.77 -17.21
N TYR A 2 -25.43 -4.08 -16.12
CA TYR A 2 -26.80 -3.60 -15.89
C TYR A 2 -26.90 -2.10 -16.16
N LYS A 3 -27.88 -1.73 -17.00
CA LYS A 3 -28.34 -0.36 -17.29
C LYS A 3 -29.56 -0.06 -16.42
N PHE A 4 -29.62 1.15 -15.87
CA PHE A 4 -30.81 1.92 -15.45
C PHE A 4 -30.32 3.39 -15.42
N GLY A 5 -30.95 4.41 -16.00
CA GLY A 5 -32.34 4.59 -16.42
C GLY A 5 -33.05 5.50 -15.41
N GLY A 6 -33.21 6.80 -15.72
CA GLY A 6 -34.13 7.67 -14.99
C GLY A 6 -33.74 9.15 -14.91
N ALA A 7 -34.27 9.98 -15.81
CA ALA A 7 -34.55 11.39 -15.56
C ALA A 7 -35.67 11.85 -16.49
N ALA A 8 -36.91 11.83 -15.98
CA ALA A 8 -38.09 12.40 -16.60
C ALA A 8 -38.78 13.26 -15.54
N GLY A 9 -39.14 14.50 -15.88
CA GLY A 9 -39.94 15.35 -15.00
C GLY A 9 -39.61 16.84 -15.10
N PHE A 10 -39.81 17.45 -16.26
CA PHE A 10 -39.96 18.90 -16.38
C PHE A 10 -41.36 19.17 -16.92
N CYS A 11 -42.27 19.65 -16.05
CA CYS A 11 -43.49 20.35 -16.42
C CYS A 11 -44.18 20.87 -15.15
N ALA A 12 -44.22 22.19 -15.00
CA ALA A 12 -45.36 22.90 -14.42
C ALA A 12 -45.21 24.39 -14.74
N ALA A 13 -45.85 24.79 -15.83
CA ALA A 13 -46.16 26.19 -16.07
C ALA A 13 -47.26 26.63 -15.08
N LEU A 14 -47.15 27.84 -14.55
CA LEU A 14 -48.32 28.58 -14.09
C LEU A 14 -48.16 30.04 -14.53
N ALA A 15 -49.03 30.45 -15.45
CA ALA A 15 -49.27 31.82 -15.84
C ALA A 15 -50.21 32.49 -14.83
N ALA A 16 -49.98 33.76 -14.55
CA ALA A 16 -51.01 34.68 -14.08
C ALA A 16 -50.80 36.03 -14.75
N MET A 17 -51.92 36.59 -15.20
CA MET A 17 -52.10 37.63 -16.20
C MET A 17 -52.53 38.95 -15.54
N ALA A 18 -52.58 40.02 -16.34
CA ALA A 18 -53.25 41.32 -16.15
C ALA A 18 -52.38 42.43 -15.51
N SER A 19 -52.41 43.70 -15.95
CA SER A 19 -53.26 44.43 -16.90
C SER A 19 -52.54 45.70 -17.43
N SER A 20 -53.09 46.27 -18.50
CA SER A 20 -52.85 47.60 -19.10
C SER A 20 -53.08 48.76 -18.10
N SER A 21 -52.79 50.05 -18.29
CA SER A 21 -52.39 50.94 -19.40
C SER A 21 -52.19 52.35 -18.79
N SER A 22 -51.43 53.19 -19.51
CA SER A 22 -51.54 54.66 -19.66
C SER A 22 -51.32 55.63 -18.48
N ASP A 23 -50.27 56.44 -18.67
CA ASP A 23 -50.22 57.92 -18.70
C ASP A 23 -50.30 58.82 -17.44
N THR A 24 -49.33 59.73 -17.42
CA THR A 24 -49.38 61.17 -17.04
C THR A 24 -49.45 61.65 -15.56
N GLU A 25 -48.39 62.43 -15.22
CA GLU A 25 -48.37 63.70 -14.46
C GLU A 25 -48.50 63.75 -12.91
N LYS A 26 -47.73 64.71 -12.33
CA LYS A 26 -47.38 64.96 -10.90
C LYS A 26 -48.52 65.67 -10.10
N PRO A 27 -48.31 66.10 -8.83
CA PRO A 27 -47.93 65.40 -7.59
C PRO A 27 -48.93 65.68 -6.42
N LYS A 28 -48.96 64.85 -5.37
CA LYS A 28 -49.48 65.24 -4.04
C LYS A 28 -48.56 64.68 -2.95
N GLU A 29 -48.14 65.56 -2.07
CA GLU A 29 -47.16 65.37 -1.01
C GLU A 29 -47.87 64.82 0.24
N GLU A 30 -47.84 63.50 0.41
CA GLU A 30 -48.23 62.84 1.67
C GLU A 30 -46.94 62.54 2.45
N ILE A 31 -46.69 63.33 3.49
CA ILE A 31 -45.53 63.17 4.37
C ILE A 31 -45.85 62.04 5.36
N ASN A 32 -45.08 60.95 5.31
CA ASN A 32 -45.30 59.75 6.11
C ASN A 32 -44.84 59.96 7.57
N ILE A 33 -45.72 59.71 8.54
CA ILE A 33 -45.49 59.99 9.98
C ILE A 33 -44.38 59.11 10.57
N ASP A 34 -44.12 57.93 9.99
CA ASP A 34 -43.05 57.02 10.45
C ASP A 34 -41.63 57.62 10.25
N GLU A 35 -41.45 58.58 9.35
CA GLU A 35 -40.17 59.28 9.13
C GLU A 35 -39.89 60.39 10.16
N LEU A 36 -40.86 60.75 11.00
CA LEU A 36 -40.73 61.83 12.00
C LEU A 36 -40.36 61.36 13.41
N SER A 37 -40.08 60.06 13.57
CA SER A 37 -39.72 59.50 14.87
C SER A 37 -38.23 59.70 15.20
N LEU A 38 -37.95 60.68 16.07
CA LEU A 38 -36.61 61.11 16.55
C LEU A 38 -35.69 60.02 17.12
N TYR A 39 -36.20 58.80 17.33
CA TYR A 39 -35.45 57.66 17.87
C TYR A 39 -35.47 56.43 16.96
N THR A 40 -36.12 56.48 15.79
CA THR A 40 -36.05 55.38 14.84
C THR A 40 -34.75 55.52 14.06
N THR A 41 -33.82 54.58 14.27
CA THR A 41 -32.68 54.44 13.36
C THR A 41 -33.24 54.07 11.99
N PRO A 42 -33.04 54.90 10.95
CA PRO A 42 -33.48 54.54 9.62
C PRO A 42 -32.88 53.17 9.29
N GLN A 43 -33.70 52.26 8.76
CA GLN A 43 -33.24 50.99 8.20
C GLN A 43 -32.37 51.35 6.99
N GLN A 44 -31.12 51.71 7.26
CA GLN A 44 -30.11 52.04 6.29
C GLN A 44 -29.90 50.75 5.52
N LYS A 45 -30.57 50.64 4.37
CA LYS A 45 -30.33 49.59 3.38
C LYS A 45 -28.91 49.82 2.91
N PHE A 46 -27.94 49.29 3.65
CA PHE A 46 -26.55 49.22 3.23
C PHE A 46 -26.55 48.39 1.95
N HIS A 47 -26.55 49.07 0.82
CA HIS A 47 -26.15 48.44 -0.41
C HIS A 47 -24.65 48.24 -0.26
N TYR A 48 -24.24 47.04 0.17
CA TYR A 48 -22.86 46.62 0.11
C TYR A 48 -22.46 46.62 -1.36
N VAL A 49 -21.89 47.74 -1.80
CA VAL A 49 -21.21 47.85 -3.08
C VAL A 49 -19.88 47.18 -2.85
N GLU A 50 -19.75 45.95 -3.36
CA GLU A 50 -18.45 45.28 -3.45
C GLU A 50 -17.48 46.29 -4.08
N PRO A 51 -16.38 46.68 -3.41
CA PRO A 51 -15.43 47.61 -4.00
C PRO A 51 -15.01 47.07 -5.37
N GLU A 52 -14.98 47.96 -6.37
CA GLU A 52 -14.57 47.61 -7.73
C GLU A 52 -13.24 46.87 -7.65
N LYS A 53 -13.26 45.58 -7.98
CA LYS A 53 -12.16 44.64 -7.69
C LYS A 53 -10.86 45.23 -8.20
N GLY A 54 -9.98 45.59 -7.27
CA GLY A 54 -8.67 46.09 -7.63
C GLY A 54 -7.96 45.06 -8.50
N THR A 55 -7.10 45.51 -9.42
CA THR A 55 -6.37 44.61 -10.34
C THR A 55 -5.63 43.49 -9.60
N MET A 56 -5.18 43.76 -8.36
CA MET A 56 -4.54 42.79 -7.47
C MET A 56 -5.51 41.77 -6.89
N GLU A 57 -6.72 42.17 -6.52
CA GLU A 57 -7.75 41.26 -6.00
C GLU A 57 -8.23 40.30 -7.08
N GLN A 58 -8.30 40.79 -8.33
CA GLN A 58 -8.65 39.98 -9.49
C GLN A 58 -7.56 38.95 -9.82
N ASN A 59 -6.29 39.31 -9.65
CA ASN A 59 -5.17 38.37 -9.80
C ASN A 59 -5.15 37.32 -8.66
N VAL A 60 -5.42 37.72 -7.42
CA VAL A 60 -5.49 36.76 -6.29
C VAL A 60 -6.69 35.82 -6.43
N THR A 61 -7.85 36.31 -6.89
CA THR A 61 -9.02 35.47 -7.14
C THR A 61 -8.81 34.52 -8.32
N THR A 62 -8.17 34.95 -9.41
CA THR A 62 -7.83 34.03 -10.52
C THR A 62 -6.85 32.95 -10.09
N LEU A 63 -5.82 33.29 -9.31
CA LEU A 63 -4.90 32.31 -8.72
C LEU A 63 -5.62 31.33 -7.79
N ARG A 64 -6.53 31.82 -6.93
CA ARG A 64 -7.34 30.97 -6.05
C ARG A 64 -8.23 30.02 -6.85
N ASN A 65 -8.94 30.53 -7.85
CA ASN A 65 -9.82 29.71 -8.69
C ASN A 65 -9.03 28.63 -9.46
N MET A 66 -7.78 28.93 -9.85
CA MET A 66 -6.89 27.93 -10.46
C MET A 66 -6.39 26.88 -9.45
N ALA A 67 -6.20 27.26 -8.18
CA ALA A 67 -5.68 26.38 -7.13
C ALA A 67 -6.78 25.53 -6.44
N GLU A 68 -8.02 26.01 -6.36
CA GLU A 68 -9.17 25.29 -5.78
C GLU A 68 -9.36 23.86 -6.29
N PRO A 69 -9.35 23.56 -7.61
CA PRO A 69 -9.50 22.18 -8.09
C PRO A 69 -8.32 21.29 -7.67
N TYR A 70 -7.12 21.85 -7.52
CA TYR A 70 -5.95 21.09 -7.05
C TYR A 70 -6.03 20.80 -5.56
N ILE A 71 -6.41 21.79 -4.75
CA ILE A 71 -6.56 21.65 -3.30
C ILE A 71 -7.66 20.62 -2.98
N THR A 72 -8.80 20.67 -3.67
CA THR A 72 -9.91 19.71 -3.47
C THR A 72 -9.50 18.27 -3.82
N TRP A 73 -8.75 18.09 -4.91
CA TRP A 73 -8.18 16.77 -5.25
C TRP A 73 -7.18 16.28 -4.19
N CYS A 74 -6.27 17.14 -3.75
CA CYS A 74 -5.32 16.81 -2.68
C CYS A 74 -6.02 16.46 -1.36
N GLN A 75 -7.10 17.16 -1.01
CA GLN A 75 -7.92 16.83 0.17
C GLN A 75 -8.54 15.44 0.06
N GLY A 76 -9.04 15.05 -1.12
CA GLY A 76 -9.58 13.71 -1.36
C GLY A 76 -8.52 12.61 -1.22
N VAL A 77 -7.34 12.81 -1.80
CA VAL A 77 -6.23 11.85 -1.67
C VAL A 77 -5.74 11.75 -0.22
N TYR A 78 -5.60 12.89 0.46
CA TYR A 78 -5.19 12.95 1.86
C TYR A 78 -6.21 12.25 2.78
N ALA A 79 -7.52 12.43 2.54
CA ALA A 79 -8.56 11.75 3.28
C ALA A 79 -8.52 10.22 3.13
N VAL A 80 -8.07 9.71 1.98
CA VAL A 80 -7.87 8.26 1.77
C VAL A 80 -6.54 7.77 2.37
N LEU A 81 -5.49 8.58 2.29
CA LEU A 81 -4.16 8.20 2.73
C LEU A 81 -4.02 8.24 4.25
N LYS A 82 -4.60 9.25 4.91
CA LYS A 82 -4.57 9.43 6.37
C LYS A 82 -4.99 8.16 7.13
N PRO A 83 -6.18 7.55 6.90
CA PRO A 83 -6.58 6.34 7.60
C PRO A 83 -5.73 5.12 7.25
N LYS A 84 -5.14 5.05 6.04
CA LYS A 84 -4.23 3.95 5.67
C LYS A 84 -2.92 4.02 6.44
N VAL A 85 -2.36 5.22 6.57
CA VAL A 85 -1.14 5.46 7.35
C VAL A 85 -1.43 5.18 8.81
N ASP A 86 -2.51 5.73 9.37
CA ASP A 86 -2.91 5.48 10.75
C ASP A 86 -3.09 3.97 11.00
N ARG A 87 -3.77 3.25 10.11
CA ARG A 87 -3.94 1.79 10.22
C ARG A 87 -2.61 1.03 10.15
N THR A 88 -1.67 1.49 9.34
CA THR A 88 -0.34 0.85 9.22
C THR A 88 0.50 1.10 10.46
N VAL A 89 0.45 2.32 11.01
CA VAL A 89 1.13 2.69 12.26
C VAL A 89 0.55 1.92 13.44
N GLN A 90 -0.78 1.83 13.53
CA GLN A 90 -1.47 1.05 14.56
C GLN A 90 -1.14 -0.44 14.43
N PHE A 91 -1.20 -1.00 13.23
CA PHE A 91 -0.79 -2.39 13.00
C PHE A 91 0.68 -2.63 13.37
N GLY A 92 1.57 -1.67 13.10
CA GLY A 92 2.96 -1.69 13.52
C GLY A 92 3.12 -1.67 15.04
N GLN A 93 2.37 -0.82 15.74
CA GLN A 93 2.36 -0.77 17.20
C GLN A 93 1.80 -2.04 17.83
N ASP A 94 0.70 -2.56 17.31
CA ASP A 94 0.06 -3.79 17.77
C ASP A 94 0.98 -5.00 17.56
N SER A 95 1.59 -5.11 16.38
CA SER A 95 2.57 -6.17 16.10
C SER A 95 3.82 -6.04 16.95
N TYR A 96 4.31 -4.82 17.20
CA TYR A 96 5.44 -4.57 18.08
C TYR A 96 5.13 -4.95 19.53
N ALA A 97 3.96 -4.57 20.06
CA ALA A 97 3.50 -4.96 21.39
C ALA A 97 3.39 -6.50 21.51
N TYR A 98 2.92 -7.15 20.46
CA TYR A 98 2.82 -8.61 20.38
C TYR A 98 4.18 -9.30 20.33
N LEU A 99 5.13 -8.75 19.57
CA LEU A 99 6.52 -9.25 19.49
C LEU A 99 7.29 -9.01 20.80
N ARG A 100 6.90 -8.03 21.61
CA ARG A 100 7.56 -7.70 22.88
C ARG A 100 7.16 -8.64 24.02
N ASN A 101 5.96 -9.24 23.98
CA ASN A 101 5.53 -10.32 24.88
C ASN A 101 5.01 -11.49 24.06
N PRO A 102 5.87 -12.22 23.33
CA PRO A 102 5.42 -13.27 22.45
C PRO A 102 4.88 -14.43 23.28
N ALA A 103 3.68 -14.90 22.93
CA ALA A 103 3.23 -16.20 23.40
C ALA A 103 4.26 -17.26 22.94
N PRO A 104 4.62 -18.25 23.77
CA PRO A 104 5.65 -19.25 23.45
C PRO A 104 5.39 -20.02 22.13
N GLU A 105 4.16 -20.00 21.62
CA GLU A 105 3.72 -20.66 20.40
C GLU A 105 3.85 -19.81 19.12
N PHE A 106 4.27 -18.55 19.20
CA PHE A 106 4.21 -17.63 18.05
C PHE A 106 5.25 -17.94 16.96
N TYR A 107 6.53 -18.05 17.32
CA TYR A 107 7.60 -18.28 16.35
C TYR A 107 7.48 -19.63 15.62
N PRO A 108 7.14 -20.75 16.29
CA PRO A 108 6.89 -22.01 15.60
C PRO A 108 5.73 -21.89 14.59
N ARG A 109 4.61 -21.27 14.98
CA ARG A 109 3.44 -21.12 14.09
C ARG A 109 3.69 -20.15 12.94
N ALA A 110 4.25 -18.98 13.23
CA ALA A 110 4.60 -17.98 12.22
C ALA A 110 5.67 -18.53 11.26
N GLY A 111 6.64 -19.28 11.79
CA GLY A 111 7.63 -20.01 11.00
C GLY A 111 6.96 -20.99 10.05
N VAL A 112 6.14 -21.92 10.54
CA VAL A 112 5.45 -22.90 9.69
C VAL A 112 4.57 -22.23 8.64
N ILE A 113 3.81 -21.19 9.00
CA ILE A 113 2.96 -20.45 8.04
C ILE A 113 3.82 -19.72 7.00
N GLY A 114 4.90 -19.08 7.41
CA GLY A 114 5.84 -18.38 6.52
C GLY A 114 6.55 -19.34 5.56
N PHE A 115 7.07 -20.45 6.08
CA PHE A 115 7.69 -21.50 5.29
C PHE A 115 6.68 -22.13 4.32
N ALA A 116 5.46 -22.45 4.76
CA ALA A 116 4.41 -22.96 3.89
C ALA A 116 4.03 -21.95 2.79
N GLY A 117 4.01 -20.66 3.08
CA GLY A 117 3.76 -19.60 2.11
C GLY A 117 4.87 -19.49 1.06
N ILE A 118 6.13 -19.50 1.48
CA ILE A 118 7.29 -19.44 0.57
C ILE A 118 7.34 -20.71 -0.29
N LEU A 119 7.15 -21.88 0.32
CA LEU A 119 7.12 -23.15 -0.37
C LEU A 119 5.94 -23.20 -1.36
N GLY A 120 4.78 -22.70 -0.95
CA GLY A 120 3.60 -22.54 -1.81
C GLY A 120 3.85 -21.60 -2.98
N LEU A 121 4.51 -20.46 -2.77
CA LEU A 121 4.88 -19.52 -3.83
C LEU A 121 5.89 -20.14 -4.81
N PHE A 122 6.86 -20.90 -4.29
CA PHE A 122 7.86 -21.60 -5.09
C PHE A 122 7.24 -22.69 -5.97
N LEU A 123 6.25 -23.41 -5.45
CA LEU A 123 5.48 -24.39 -6.21
C LEU A 123 4.49 -23.73 -7.19
N ALA A 124 3.86 -22.63 -6.80
CA ALA A 124 2.86 -21.91 -7.59
C ALA A 124 3.47 -21.15 -8.78
N ARG A 125 4.69 -20.63 -8.65
CA ARG A 125 5.37 -19.85 -9.71
C ARG A 125 5.80 -20.67 -10.93
N GLY A 126 5.38 -21.93 -11.03
CA GLY A 126 5.28 -22.64 -12.31
C GLY A 126 6.58 -22.71 -13.10
N SER A 127 7.72 -22.92 -12.43
CA SER A 127 9.00 -23.13 -13.10
C SER A 127 9.30 -24.62 -13.21
N ARG A 128 10.09 -25.00 -14.22
CA ARG A 128 10.56 -26.39 -14.48
C ARG A 128 11.21 -27.04 -13.25
N MET A 129 11.54 -26.25 -12.24
CA MET A 129 11.98 -26.71 -10.93
C MET A 129 11.06 -27.76 -10.29
N LYS A 130 9.72 -27.67 -10.45
CA LYS A 130 8.82 -28.73 -9.95
C LYS A 130 8.98 -30.07 -10.69
N ARG A 131 9.45 -30.05 -11.95
CA ARG A 131 9.73 -31.26 -12.72
C ARG A 131 11.01 -31.97 -12.25
N LEU A 132 11.90 -31.31 -11.52
CA LEU A 132 13.12 -31.92 -11.00
C LEU A 132 12.95 -32.28 -9.52
N ILE A 133 12.49 -31.34 -8.70
CA ILE A 133 12.38 -31.57 -7.25
C ILE A 133 11.36 -32.66 -6.92
N TYR A 134 10.25 -32.76 -7.65
CA TYR A 134 9.21 -33.75 -7.37
C TYR A 134 9.70 -35.20 -7.59
N PRO A 135 10.21 -35.59 -8.78
CA PRO A 135 10.72 -36.94 -8.99
C PRO A 135 12.02 -37.21 -8.21
N THR A 136 12.96 -36.25 -8.15
CA THR A 136 14.21 -36.47 -7.41
C THR A 136 13.96 -36.57 -5.91
N GLY A 137 13.05 -35.75 -5.37
CA GLY A 137 12.61 -35.82 -3.97
C GLY A 137 11.90 -37.13 -3.67
N LEU A 138 10.93 -37.55 -4.49
CA LEU A 138 10.26 -38.84 -4.31
C LEU A 138 11.23 -40.03 -4.43
N MET A 139 12.17 -40.00 -5.38
CA MET A 139 13.18 -41.04 -5.53
C MET A 139 14.12 -41.10 -4.32
N ALA A 140 14.59 -39.95 -3.82
CA ALA A 140 15.44 -39.88 -2.64
C ALA A 140 14.70 -40.39 -1.38
N VAL A 141 13.44 -40.00 -1.22
CA VAL A 141 12.57 -40.42 -0.12
C VAL A 141 12.28 -41.93 -0.21
N GLY A 142 11.97 -42.45 -1.40
CA GLY A 142 11.81 -43.89 -1.63
C GLY A 142 13.09 -44.69 -1.36
N ALA A 143 14.24 -44.20 -1.83
CA ALA A 143 15.54 -44.83 -1.55
C ALA A 143 15.89 -44.79 -0.05
N SER A 144 15.55 -43.70 0.65
CA SER A 144 15.77 -43.57 2.09
C SER A 144 14.93 -44.55 2.91
N MET A 145 13.68 -44.80 2.50
CA MET A 145 12.82 -45.78 3.17
C MET A 145 13.25 -47.22 2.91
N TYR A 146 13.72 -47.52 1.69
CA TYR A 146 14.16 -48.86 1.33
C TYR A 146 15.56 -49.21 1.87
N TYR A 147 16.45 -48.22 2.06
CA TYR A 147 17.79 -48.40 2.62
C TYR A 147 18.14 -47.36 3.72
N PRO A 148 17.54 -47.49 4.92
CA PRO A 148 17.69 -46.49 5.99
C PRO A 148 19.12 -46.38 6.52
N GLN A 149 19.91 -47.46 6.48
CA GLN A 149 21.30 -47.46 6.97
C GLN A 149 22.24 -46.66 6.06
N GLN A 150 22.08 -46.77 4.74
CA GLN A 150 22.86 -46.01 3.77
C GLN A 150 22.47 -44.52 3.83
N ALA A 151 21.18 -44.22 3.99
CA ALA A 151 20.69 -42.86 4.18
C ALA A 151 21.25 -42.22 5.46
N ALA A 152 21.32 -42.96 6.58
CA ALA A 152 21.84 -42.44 7.84
C ALA A 152 23.34 -42.09 7.78
N VAL A 153 24.14 -42.88 7.04
CA VAL A 153 25.57 -42.59 6.85
C VAL A 153 25.76 -41.33 6.00
N ILE A 154 25.01 -41.21 4.90
CA ILE A 154 25.05 -40.03 4.03
C ILE A 154 24.53 -38.79 4.76
N ALA A 155 23.50 -38.92 5.59
CA ALA A 155 22.96 -37.83 6.38
C ALA A 155 23.95 -37.33 7.44
N LYS A 156 24.70 -38.23 8.08
CA LYS A 156 25.75 -37.86 9.04
C LYS A 156 26.90 -37.12 8.35
N SER A 157 27.45 -37.67 7.27
CA SER A 157 28.57 -37.03 6.57
C SER A 157 28.20 -35.68 5.94
N SER A 158 26.98 -35.56 5.41
CA SER A 158 26.49 -34.26 4.92
C SER A 158 26.16 -33.28 6.04
N GLY A 159 25.65 -33.77 7.18
CA GLY A 159 25.41 -32.96 8.37
C GLY A 159 26.69 -32.33 8.91
N ASP A 160 27.77 -33.11 9.01
CA ASP A 160 29.07 -32.62 9.47
C ASP A 160 29.64 -31.55 8.51
N ALA A 161 29.55 -31.78 7.19
CA ALA A 161 30.00 -30.81 6.18
C ALA A 161 29.21 -29.48 6.24
N VAL A 162 27.89 -29.56 6.40
CA VAL A 162 27.06 -28.35 6.55
C VAL A 162 27.38 -27.66 7.87
N TYR A 163 27.61 -28.39 8.95
CA TYR A 163 27.98 -27.82 10.24
C TYR A 163 29.30 -27.05 10.14
N GLU A 164 30.35 -27.65 9.57
CA GLU A 164 31.62 -26.97 9.33
C GLU A 164 31.47 -25.74 8.44
N PHE A 165 30.72 -25.84 7.34
CA PHE A 165 30.45 -24.70 6.47
C PHE A 165 29.71 -23.57 7.20
N THR A 166 28.73 -23.89 8.05
CA THR A 166 28.00 -22.88 8.82
C THR A 166 28.87 -22.22 9.88
N LEU A 167 29.77 -22.97 10.54
CA LEU A 167 30.76 -22.42 11.45
C LEU A 167 31.72 -21.48 10.72
N GLN A 168 32.23 -21.90 9.55
CA GLN A 168 33.11 -21.07 8.74
C GLN A 168 32.40 -19.80 8.25
N ALA A 169 31.15 -19.91 7.82
CA ALA A 169 30.34 -18.78 7.40
C ALA A 169 30.08 -17.82 8.57
N TYR A 170 29.76 -18.34 9.76
CA TYR A 170 29.56 -17.53 10.96
C TYR A 170 30.83 -16.76 11.35
N VAL A 171 31.98 -17.45 11.39
CA VAL A 171 33.27 -16.81 11.69
C VAL A 171 33.64 -15.77 10.64
N THR A 172 33.37 -16.04 9.36
CA THR A 172 33.60 -15.07 8.28
C THR A 172 32.75 -13.82 8.46
N VAL A 173 31.47 -13.98 8.81
CA VAL A 173 30.56 -12.86 9.08
C VAL A 173 31.00 -12.11 10.35
N GLU A 174 31.37 -12.80 11.42
CA GLU A 174 31.84 -12.17 12.66
C GLU A 174 33.12 -11.36 12.42
N THR A 175 34.06 -11.89 11.62
CA THR A 175 35.31 -11.19 11.29
C THR A 175 35.08 -9.94 10.43
N LEU A 176 34.13 -10.00 9.48
CA LEU A 176 33.69 -8.85 8.68
C LEU A 176 33.02 -7.78 9.55
N ILE A 177 32.16 -8.18 10.49
CA ILE A 177 31.46 -7.25 11.41
C ILE A 177 32.42 -6.63 12.44
N ARG A 178 33.38 -7.40 12.96
CA ARG A 178 34.41 -6.92 13.90
C ARG A 178 35.54 -6.12 13.23
N GLY A 179 35.50 -5.94 11.91
CA GLY A 179 36.39 -5.03 11.18
C GLY A 179 37.86 -5.45 11.10
N LYS A 180 38.20 -6.72 11.35
CA LYS A 180 39.57 -7.24 11.10
C LYS A 180 39.67 -7.74 9.65
N PRO A 181 40.70 -7.35 8.88
CA PRO A 181 40.82 -7.77 7.49
C PRO A 181 40.99 -9.29 7.41
N ALA A 182 40.11 -9.94 6.65
CA ALA A 182 40.06 -11.38 6.48
C ALA A 182 41.39 -11.94 5.94
N VAL A 183 41.92 -12.96 6.63
CA VAL A 183 42.82 -13.91 6.00
C VAL A 183 42.02 -14.65 4.94
N LYS A 184 42.41 -14.51 3.67
CA LYS A 184 41.80 -15.23 2.55
C LYS A 184 42.02 -16.73 2.69
N PRO A 185 40.99 -17.57 2.50
CA PRO A 185 41.13 -18.82 1.79
C PRO A 185 40.57 -18.57 0.37
N GLY A 186 41.38 -18.47 -0.68
CA GLY A 186 42.28 -19.54 -1.08
C GLY A 186 41.48 -20.59 -1.85
N GLU A 187 41.09 -20.24 -3.07
CA GLU A 187 40.64 -21.11 -4.15
C GLU A 187 41.21 -22.53 -4.11
N LYS A 188 40.36 -23.54 -3.82
CA LYS A 188 40.43 -24.99 -4.16
C LYS A 188 39.00 -25.55 -3.89
N VAL A 189 38.23 -26.22 -4.75
CA VAL A 189 38.49 -27.02 -5.96
C VAL A 189 37.24 -26.98 -6.85
N THR A 190 37.38 -26.44 -8.06
CA THR A 190 36.60 -26.91 -9.23
C THR A 190 37.35 -28.12 -9.78
N LYS A 191 36.86 -29.34 -9.49
CA LYS A 191 37.16 -30.58 -10.25
C LYS A 191 36.45 -31.78 -9.64
N ALA A 192 35.40 -32.24 -10.31
CA ALA A 192 35.15 -33.65 -10.61
C ALA A 192 34.01 -33.72 -11.64
N GLU A 193 34.34 -33.32 -12.87
CA GLU A 193 33.65 -33.78 -14.06
C GLU A 193 34.36 -35.07 -14.51
N GLU A 194 33.56 -36.05 -14.94
CA GLU A 194 33.88 -37.19 -15.81
C GLU A 194 34.76 -38.39 -15.35
N LYS A 195 34.20 -39.56 -15.67
CA LYS A 195 34.66 -40.96 -15.64
C LYS A 195 35.84 -41.19 -16.63
N PRO A 196 36.79 -42.13 -16.42
CA PRO A 196 36.79 -43.50 -17.02
C PRO A 196 37.51 -44.55 -16.12
N ALA A 197 37.13 -45.82 -15.94
CA ALA A 197 37.08 -47.01 -16.82
C ALA A 197 37.94 -48.15 -16.21
N SER A 198 37.41 -49.38 -16.31
CA SER A 198 38.13 -50.66 -16.47
C SER A 198 38.90 -51.28 -15.30
N GLY A 199 38.68 -52.58 -15.07
CA GLY A 199 39.60 -53.44 -14.31
C GLY A 199 38.94 -54.62 -13.59
N ASP A 200 38.98 -55.77 -14.25
CA ASP A 200 38.45 -57.08 -13.85
C ASP A 200 38.95 -57.63 -12.50
N THR A 201 38.18 -58.53 -11.88
CA THR A 201 38.75 -59.77 -11.32
C THR A 201 37.74 -60.90 -11.26
N LYS A 202 38.24 -62.05 -11.73
CA LYS A 202 37.65 -63.31 -12.10
C LYS A 202 37.76 -64.32 -10.96
N ALA A 203 36.72 -65.09 -10.70
CA ALA A 203 36.73 -66.55 -10.55
C ALA A 203 35.27 -67.04 -10.40
#